data_AF-A0A0P9NJM3-F1
#
_entry.id   AF-A0A0P9NJM3-F1
#
_cell.length_a   1.000
_cell.length_b   1.000
_cell.length_c   1.000
_cell.angle_alpha   90.00
_cell.angle_beta   90.00
_cell.angle_gamma   90.00
#
_symmetry.space_group_name_H-M   'P 1'
#
loop_
_entity.id
_entity.type
_entity.pdbx_description
1 polymer ?
#
loop_
_entity_poly.entity_id
_entity_poly.type
_entity_poly.pdbx_seq_one_letter_code
_entity_poly.pdbx_strand_id
1 'polypeptide(L)'
;ANKFIQAQRDQLTPRINAGEEKITPRHAERVAEAQRRLAADTEEELARLTALQAVNPTVRDSELVALRSQREQGLAMLEKAALRLEAIR
;
A
#
# COMPACT_ATOMS: atom_id res chain seq x y z
N ALA A 1 24.02 -28.47 15.01
CA ALA A 1 22.92 -27.52 14.73
C ALA A 1 22.41 -27.61 13.28
N ASN A 2 23.26 -27.47 12.24
CA ASN A 2 22.81 -27.43 10.84
C ASN A 2 21.96 -28.63 10.37
N LYS A 3 22.34 -29.87 10.72
CA LYS A 3 21.56 -31.08 10.37
C LYS A 3 20.18 -31.14 11.04
N PHE A 4 20.04 -30.54 12.23
CA PHE A 4 18.77 -30.48 12.97
C PHE A 4 17.82 -29.42 12.37
N ILE A 5 18.36 -28.26 11.98
CA ILE A 5 17.61 -27.22 11.26
C ILE A 5 17.14 -27.74 9.90
N GLN A 6 17.98 -28.49 9.17
CA GLN A 6 17.57 -29.15 7.94
C GLN A 6 16.46 -30.19 8.16
N ALA A 7 16.57 -31.02 9.20
CA ALA A 7 15.53 -32.02 9.51
C ALA A 7 14.18 -31.40 9.93
N GLN A 8 14.19 -30.22 10.54
CA GLN A 8 12.96 -29.49 10.86
C GLN A 8 12.42 -28.63 9.72
N ARG A 9 13.20 -28.40 8.66
CA ARG A 9 12.80 -27.54 7.53
C ARG A 9 11.48 -28.01 6.90
N ASP A 10 11.36 -29.32 6.72
CA ASP A 10 10.16 -29.95 6.15
C ASP A 10 8.93 -29.79 7.07
N GLN A 11 9.14 -29.60 8.38
CA GLN A 11 8.06 -29.32 9.34
C GLN A 11 7.79 -27.81 9.49
N LEU A 12 8.78 -26.96 9.23
CA LEU A 12 8.67 -25.51 9.35
C LEU A 12 8.02 -24.87 8.12
N THR A 13 8.37 -25.30 6.92
CA THR A 13 7.78 -24.81 5.67
C THR A 13 6.25 -24.82 5.65
N PRO A 14 5.55 -25.92 6.00
CA PRO A 14 4.08 -25.91 6.02
C PRO A 14 3.50 -24.97 7.09
N ARG A 15 4.19 -24.78 8.22
CA ARG A 15 3.76 -23.84 9.27
C ARG A 15 3.92 -22.38 8.86
N ILE A 16 5.00 -22.07 8.13
CA ILE A 16 5.23 -20.73 7.56
C ILE A 16 4.14 -20.44 6.52
N ASN A 17 3.88 -21.37 5.59
CA ASN A 17 2.85 -21.21 4.57
C ASN A 17 1.45 -21.00 5.20
N ALA A 18 1.10 -21.80 6.22
CA ALA A 18 -0.16 -21.63 6.96
C ALA A 18 -0.24 -20.28 7.71
N GLY A 19 0.90 -19.72 8.11
CA GLY A 19 0.98 -18.38 8.68
C GLY A 19 0.76 -17.30 7.61
N GLU A 20 1.40 -17.45 6.45
CA GLU A 20 1.25 -16.56 5.29
C GLU A 20 -0.20 -16.52 4.81
N GLU A 21 -0.86 -17.67 4.65
CA GLU A 21 -2.27 -17.77 4.24
C GLU A 21 -3.22 -17.02 5.20
N LYS A 22 -2.93 -17.05 6.51
CA LYS A 22 -3.76 -16.36 7.50
C LYS A 22 -3.60 -14.84 7.45
N ILE A 23 -2.44 -14.35 7.06
CA ILE A 23 -2.16 -12.90 7.00
C ILE A 23 -2.53 -12.30 5.65
N THR A 24 -2.62 -13.10 4.58
CA THR A 24 -3.08 -12.67 3.25
C THR A 24 -4.38 -11.83 3.28
N PRO A 25 -5.48 -12.25 3.94
CA PRO A 25 -6.70 -11.44 3.98
C PRO A 25 -6.49 -10.10 4.69
N ARG A 26 -5.76 -10.12 5.82
CA ARG A 26 -5.46 -8.91 6.58
C ARG A 26 -4.55 -7.94 5.82
N HIS A 27 -3.65 -8.46 4.99
CA HIS A 27 -2.87 -7.63 4.07
C HIS A 27 -3.74 -6.98 3.01
N ALA A 28 -4.62 -7.75 2.37
CA ALA A 28 -5.56 -7.21 1.39
C ALA A 28 -6.45 -6.11 2.01
N GLU A 29 -6.94 -6.31 3.24
CA GLU A 29 -7.69 -5.30 3.99
C GLU A 29 -6.86 -4.02 4.23
N ARG A 30 -5.61 -4.15 4.66
CA ARG A 30 -4.71 -3.01 4.89
C ARG A 30 -4.39 -2.25 3.61
N VAL A 31 -4.15 -2.96 2.50
CA VAL A 31 -3.94 -2.33 1.20
C VAL A 31 -5.20 -1.58 0.75
N ALA A 32 -6.37 -2.20 0.86
CA ALA A 32 -7.64 -1.58 0.52
C ALA A 32 -7.96 -0.35 1.39
N GLU A 33 -7.66 -0.42 2.69
CA GLU A 33 -7.77 0.74 3.58
C GLU A 33 -6.82 1.88 3.19
N ALA A 34 -5.55 1.57 2.91
CA ALA A 34 -4.57 2.56 2.48
C ALA A 34 -4.97 3.21 1.15
N GLN A 35 -5.48 2.43 0.19
CA GLN A 35 -5.98 2.95 -1.08
C GLN A 35 -7.18 3.90 -0.88
N ARG A 36 -8.12 3.52 0.00
CA ARG A 36 -9.28 4.37 0.32
C ARG A 36 -8.87 5.69 0.97
N ARG A 37 -7.95 5.66 1.93
CA ARG A 37 -7.43 6.87 2.58
C ARG A 37 -6.71 7.77 1.59
N LEU A 38 -5.80 7.21 0.80
CA LEU A 38 -5.07 7.96 -0.23
C LEU A 38 -6.03 8.62 -1.24
N ALA A 39 -7.06 7.90 -1.68
CA ALA A 39 -8.07 8.45 -2.58
C ALA A 39 -8.86 9.58 -1.93
N ALA A 40 -9.33 9.40 -0.70
CA ALA A 40 -10.10 10.42 0.01
C ALA A 40 -9.30 11.71 0.23
N ASP A 41 -8.07 11.59 0.76
CA ASP A 41 -7.21 12.74 1.05
C ASP A 41 -6.86 13.52 -0.23
N THR A 42 -6.57 12.80 -1.32
CA THR A 42 -6.23 13.44 -2.61
C THR A 42 -7.45 14.04 -3.30
N GLU A 43 -8.64 13.45 -3.16
CA GLU A 43 -9.89 14.01 -3.69
C GLU A 43 -10.30 15.30 -2.97
N GLU A 44 -10.17 15.34 -1.65
CA GLU A 44 -10.45 16.53 -0.86
C GLU A 44 -9.52 17.69 -1.26
N GLU A 45 -8.22 17.43 -1.35
CA GLU A 45 -7.26 18.48 -1.73
C GLU A 45 -7.42 18.90 -3.20
N LEU A 46 -7.76 17.98 -4.11
CA LEU A 46 -8.11 18.34 -5.49
C LEU A 46 -9.35 19.23 -5.55
N ALA A 47 -10.39 18.94 -4.76
CA ALA A 47 -11.60 19.76 -4.71
C ALA A 47 -11.29 21.16 -4.17
N ARG A 48 -10.45 21.26 -3.12
CA ARG A 48 -10.00 22.52 -2.55
C ARG A 48 -9.20 23.35 -3.56
N LEU A 49 -8.22 22.75 -4.23
CA LEU A 49 -7.41 23.45 -5.24
C LEU A 49 -8.24 23.88 -6.45
N THR A 50 -9.20 23.06 -6.88
CA THR A 50 -10.13 23.40 -7.97
C THR A 50 -11.02 24.60 -7.57
N ALA A 51 -11.52 24.62 -6.33
CA ALA A 51 -12.30 25.74 -5.83
C ALA A 51 -11.46 27.03 -5.72
N LEU A 52 -10.20 26.93 -5.29
CA LEU A 52 -9.26 28.05 -5.25
C LEU A 52 -8.94 28.58 -6.65
N GLN A 53 -8.81 27.70 -7.64
CA GLN A 53 -8.56 28.10 -9.03
C GLN A 53 -9.74 28.89 -9.61
N ALA A 54 -10.98 28.52 -9.27
CA ALA A 54 -12.18 29.23 -9.72
C ALA A 54 -12.24 30.68 -9.22
N VAL A 55 -11.61 30.98 -8.07
CA VAL A 55 -11.56 32.34 -7.49
C VAL A 55 -10.22 33.05 -7.70
N ASN A 56 -9.16 32.32 -8.07
CA ASN A 56 -7.83 32.85 -8.30
C ASN A 56 -7.14 32.18 -9.51
N PRO A 57 -7.09 32.85 -10.67
CA PRO A 57 -6.48 32.30 -11.89
C PRO A 57 -4.95 32.15 -11.83
N THR A 58 -4.29 32.56 -10.75
CA THR A 58 -2.85 32.31 -10.53
C THR A 58 -2.55 30.96 -9.87
N VAL A 59 -3.58 30.22 -9.44
CA VAL A 59 -3.41 28.81 -9.03
C VAL A 59 -2.92 28.03 -10.25
N ARG A 60 -1.75 27.40 -10.11
CA ARG A 60 -1.06 26.77 -11.24
C ARG A 60 -1.64 25.37 -11.47
N ASP A 61 -2.13 25.13 -12.69
CA ASP A 61 -2.57 23.79 -13.15
C ASP A 61 -1.54 22.68 -12.88
N SER A 62 -0.25 23.05 -12.81
CA SER A 62 0.84 22.13 -12.47
C SER A 62 0.66 21.45 -11.12
N GLU A 63 0.07 22.12 -10.12
CA GLU A 63 -0.15 21.56 -8.79
C GLU A 63 -1.28 20.51 -8.81
N LEU A 64 -2.35 20.77 -9.55
CA LEU A 64 -3.44 19.81 -9.77
C LEU A 64 -2.94 18.57 -10.53
N VAL A 65 -2.12 18.77 -11.57
CA VAL A 65 -1.53 17.67 -12.35
C VAL A 65 -0.57 16.85 -11.49
N ALA A 66 0.30 17.51 -10.71
CA ALA A 66 1.22 16.82 -9.82
C ALA A 66 0.48 15.98 -8.77
N LEU A 67 -0.58 16.52 -8.16
CA LEU A 67 -1.38 15.81 -7.16
C LEU A 67 -2.12 14.61 -7.75
N ARG A 68 -2.68 14.74 -8.97
CA ARG A 68 -3.28 13.62 -9.71
C ARG A 68 -2.26 12.53 -10.03
N SER A 69 -1.09 12.93 -10.53
CA SER A 69 0.00 12.00 -10.85
C SER A 69 0.49 11.27 -9.59
N GLN A 70 0.61 11.98 -8.47
CA GLN A 70 1.02 11.40 -7.19
C GLN A 70 -0.02 10.38 -6.68
N ARG A 71 -1.32 10.68 -6.79
CA ARG A 71 -2.40 9.75 -6.46
C ARG A 71 -2.28 8.46 -7.29
N GLU A 72 -2.16 8.59 -8.61
CA GLU A 72 -2.11 7.45 -9.51
C GLU A 72 -0.89 6.56 -9.23
N GLN A 73 0.29 7.16 -9.06
CA GLN A 73 1.50 6.45 -8.69
C GLN A 73 1.37 5.77 -7.32
N GLY A 74 0.80 6.45 -6.32
CA GLY A 74 0.59 5.89 -4.99
C GLY A 74 -0.36 4.70 -5.00
N LEU A 75 -1.46 4.76 -5.75
CA LEU A 75 -2.39 3.63 -5.91
C LEU A 75 -1.72 2.45 -6.60
N ALA A 76 -0.94 2.69 -7.65
CA ALA A 76 -0.19 1.64 -8.35
C ALA A 76 0.90 1.00 -7.48
N MET A 77 1.53 1.77 -6.58
CA MET A 77 2.49 1.23 -5.60
C MET A 77 1.80 0.39 -4.52
N LEU A 78 0.63 0.83 -4.03
CA LEU A 78 -0.15 0.08 -3.06
C LEU A 78 -0.68 -1.23 -3.64
N GLU A 79 -1.06 -1.26 -4.91
CA GLU A 79 -1.48 -2.48 -5.59
C GLU A 79 -0.35 -3.52 -5.68
N LYS A 80 0.89 -3.06 -5.83
CA LYS A 80 2.09 -3.91 -5.87
C LYS A 80 2.64 -4.26 -4.48
N ALA A 81 2.00 -3.81 -3.40
CA ALA A 81 2.46 -4.10 -2.05
C ALA A 81 2.40 -5.61 -1.78
N ALA A 82 3.47 -6.14 -1.20
CA ALA A 82 3.60 -7.55 -0.87
C ALA A 82 4.06 -7.72 0.58
N LEU A 83 3.62 -8.81 1.21
CA LEU A 83 4.12 -9.22 2.52
C LEU A 83 5.45 -9.95 2.39
N ARG A 84 6.36 -9.70 3.34
CA ARG A 84 7.61 -10.44 3.50
C ARG A 84 7.76 -10.88 4.94
N LEU A 85 8.07 -12.15 5.16
CA LEU A 85 8.44 -12.66 6.48
C LEU A 85 9.78 -12.04 6.92
N GLU A 86 9.80 -11.32 8.04
CA GLU A 86 11.00 -10.62 8.50
C GLU A 86 11.90 -11.44 9.42
N ALA A 87 11.33 -12.21 10.35
CA ALA A 87 12.10 -12.98 11.33
C ALA A 87 11.35 -14.23 11.83
N ILE A 88 12.13 -15.27 12.16
CA ILE A 88 11.71 -16.45 12.91
C ILE A 88 12.69 -16.59 14.07
N ARG A 89 12.19 -16.78 15.30
CA ARG A 89 13.00 -16.94 16.52
C ARG A 89 12.76 -18.30 17.15
#